data_AF-A0A8T7B2H3-F1
#
_entry.id   AF-A0A8T7B2H3-F1
#
_cell.length_a   1.000
_cell.length_b   1.000
_cell.length_c   1.000
_cell.angle_alpha   90.00
_cell.angle_beta   90.00
_cell.angle_gamma   90.00
#
_symmetry.space_group_name_H-M   'P 1'
#
loop_
_entity.id
_entity.type
_entity.pdbx_description
1 polymer ?
#
loop_
_entity_poly.entity_id
_entity_poly.type
_entity_poly.pdbx_seq_one_letter_code
_entity_poly.pdbx_strand_id
1 'polypeptide(L)'
;MTRELDNELVQALQRKQIDISSHPNALNQALYAQAYRDCDNRELRLRQIELIQETGEMLDEVVGHPLIFFTVRLVRAPAHAAGLGELQKFIERGLGAFKQMKGATHFLQTIHNRETFILKEILSGGPLSDWSADAFKD
;
A
#
# COMPACT_ATOMS: atom_id res chain seq x y z
N MET A 1 5.44 -11.74 -3.12
CA MET A 1 4.04 -11.41 -3.47
C MET A 1 3.85 -9.95 -3.87
N THR A 2 3.75 -8.94 -2.98
CA THR A 2 3.49 -7.53 -3.39
C THR A 2 4.47 -7.02 -4.45
N ARG A 3 5.78 -7.17 -4.22
CA ARG A 3 6.81 -6.77 -5.18
C ARG A 3 6.74 -7.50 -6.52
N GLU A 4 6.26 -8.74 -6.53
CA GLU A 4 6.12 -9.53 -7.77
C GLU A 4 4.96 -9.00 -8.60
N LEU A 5 3.81 -8.73 -7.96
CA LEU A 5 2.63 -8.15 -8.61
C LEU A 5 2.91 -6.74 -9.16
N ASP A 6 3.71 -5.95 -8.46
CA ASP A 6 4.12 -4.62 -8.93
C ASP A 6 5.08 -4.73 -10.12
N ASN A 7 6.03 -5.68 -10.08
CA ASN A 7 6.93 -5.93 -11.19
C ASN A 7 6.18 -6.45 -12.43
N GLU A 8 5.20 -7.33 -12.28
CA GLU A 8 4.34 -7.81 -13.37
C GLU A 8 3.57 -6.66 -14.02
N LEU A 9 3.02 -5.75 -13.21
CA LEU A 9 2.32 -4.57 -13.69
C LEU A 9 3.26 -3.64 -14.47
N VAL A 10 4.47 -3.41 -13.95
CA VAL A 10 5.50 -2.62 -14.66
C VAL A 10 5.86 -3.27 -16.00
N GLN A 11 6.05 -4.59 -16.03
CA GLN A 11 6.32 -5.31 -17.27
C GLN A 11 5.14 -5.22 -18.26
N ALA A 12 3.90 -5.31 -17.78
CA ALA A 12 2.70 -5.14 -18.61
C ALA A 12 2.62 -3.73 -19.23
N LEU A 13 2.96 -2.69 -18.46
CA LEU A 13 3.05 -1.31 -18.94
C LEU A 13 4.17 -1.14 -19.98
N GLN A 14 5.34 -1.72 -19.74
CA GLN A 14 6.48 -1.67 -20.67
C GLN A 14 6.20 -2.38 -22.00
N ARG A 15 5.50 -3.54 -21.97
CA ARG A 15 5.08 -4.26 -23.19
C ARG A 15 4.22 -3.41 -24.12
N LYS A 16 3.51 -2.42 -23.59
CA LYS A 16 2.71 -1.47 -24.37
C LYS A 16 3.51 -0.28 -24.93
N GLN A 17 4.85 -0.37 -24.94
CA GLN A 17 5.76 0.67 -25.45
C GLN A 17 5.59 2.04 -24.77
N ILE A 18 5.06 2.05 -23.54
CA ILE A 18 5.03 3.27 -22.74
C ILE A 18 6.42 3.44 -22.14
N ASP A 19 7.23 4.29 -22.77
CA ASP A 19 8.44 4.79 -22.16
C ASP A 19 8.07 5.86 -21.11
N ILE A 20 7.69 5.39 -19.92
CA ILE A 20 7.36 6.24 -18.76
C ILE A 20 8.56 7.12 -18.38
N SER A 21 9.78 6.67 -18.70
CA SER A 21 11.04 7.40 -18.51
C SER A 21 11.17 8.61 -19.44
N SER A 22 10.64 8.53 -20.66
CA SER A 22 10.68 9.65 -21.63
C SER A 22 9.42 10.51 -21.61
N HIS A 23 8.26 9.96 -21.22
CA HIS A 23 6.98 10.69 -21.18
C HIS A 23 6.16 10.33 -19.92
N PRO A 24 6.43 10.96 -18.76
CA PRO A 24 5.75 10.65 -17.50
C PRO A 24 4.22 10.83 -17.57
N ASN A 25 3.75 11.78 -18.40
CA ASN A 25 2.33 12.07 -18.60
C ASN A 25 1.64 11.07 -19.55
N ALA A 26 2.35 10.09 -20.11
CA ALA A 26 1.75 9.06 -20.94
C ALA A 26 0.97 8.01 -20.12
N LEU A 27 1.25 7.89 -18.82
CA LEU A 27 0.48 7.02 -17.94
C LEU A 27 -0.85 7.70 -17.59
N ASN A 28 -1.95 7.11 -18.05
CA ASN A 28 -3.30 7.51 -17.66
C ASN A 28 -4.06 6.31 -17.07
N GLN A 29 -5.22 6.61 -16.49
CA GLN A 29 -6.05 5.63 -15.81
C GLN A 29 -6.48 4.47 -16.72
N ALA A 30 -6.77 4.74 -18.00
CA ALA A 30 -7.17 3.72 -18.96
C ALA A 30 -6.04 2.73 -19.29
N LEU A 31 -4.84 3.25 -19.47
CA LEU A 31 -3.65 2.42 -19.72
C LEU A 31 -3.27 1.61 -18.49
N TYR A 32 -3.35 2.21 -17.30
CA TYR A 32 -3.12 1.52 -16.03
C TYR A 32 -4.12 0.37 -15.84
N ALA A 33 -5.42 0.63 -16.01
CA ALA A 33 -6.46 -0.38 -15.89
C ALA A 33 -6.29 -1.52 -16.91
N GLN A 34 -5.90 -1.20 -18.15
CA GLN A 34 -5.64 -2.22 -19.16
C GLN A 34 -4.42 -3.07 -18.80
N ALA A 35 -3.31 -2.46 -18.36
CA ALA A 35 -2.12 -3.22 -17.93
C ALA A 35 -2.43 -4.13 -16.74
N TYR A 36 -3.28 -3.66 -15.82
CA TYR A 36 -3.76 -4.45 -14.69
C TYR A 36 -4.58 -5.67 -15.15
N ARG A 37 -5.49 -5.50 -16.13
CA ARG A 37 -6.23 -6.61 -16.74
C ARG A 37 -5.30 -7.59 -17.45
N ASP A 38 -4.30 -7.10 -18.16
CA ASP A 38 -3.33 -7.93 -18.89
C ASP A 38 -2.43 -8.79 -17.97
N CYS A 39 -2.36 -8.47 -16.67
CA CYS A 39 -1.65 -9.30 -15.70
C CYS A 39 -2.43 -10.57 -15.30
N ASP A 40 -3.75 -10.60 -15.50
CA ASP A 40 -4.64 -11.75 -15.21
C ASP A 40 -4.43 -12.40 -13.83
N ASN A 41 -4.10 -11.60 -12.80
CA ASN A 41 -3.68 -12.07 -11.48
C ASN A 41 -4.67 -11.70 -10.37
N ARG A 42 -5.98 -11.70 -10.69
CA ARG A 42 -7.07 -11.29 -9.78
C ARG A 42 -7.00 -11.92 -8.39
N GLU A 43 -6.85 -13.24 -8.32
CA GLU A 43 -6.80 -13.98 -7.04
C GLU A 43 -5.63 -13.51 -6.17
N LEU A 44 -4.46 -13.27 -6.77
CA LEU A 44 -3.30 -12.76 -6.06
C LEU A 44 -3.49 -11.32 -5.58
N ARG A 45 -4.23 -10.50 -6.33
CA ARG A 45 -4.59 -9.12 -5.93
C ARG A 45 -5.59 -9.10 -4.78
N LEU A 46 -6.59 -9.97 -4.79
CA LEU A 46 -7.50 -10.13 -3.65
C LEU A 46 -6.73 -10.58 -2.41
N ARG A 47 -5.84 -11.58 -2.54
CA ARG A 47 -4.99 -12.01 -1.43
C ARG A 47 -4.06 -10.91 -0.93
N GLN A 48 -3.56 -10.05 -1.83
CA GLN A 48 -2.74 -8.89 -1.45
C GLN A 48 -3.52 -7.92 -0.56
N ILE A 49 -4.77 -7.62 -0.92
CA ILE A 49 -5.66 -6.74 -0.16
C ILE A 49 -5.96 -7.34 1.23
N GLU A 50 -6.23 -8.65 1.30
CA GLU A 50 -6.42 -9.35 2.58
C GLU A 50 -5.18 -9.27 3.47
N LEU A 51 -3.99 -9.52 2.90
CA LEU A 51 -2.72 -9.46 3.66
C LEU A 51 -2.42 -8.06 4.20
N ILE A 52 -2.81 -7.00 3.49
CA ILE A 52 -2.69 -5.61 4.00
C ILE A 52 -3.53 -5.44 5.26
N GLN A 53 -4.77 -5.94 5.25
CA GLN A 53 -5.64 -5.89 6.41
C GLN A 53 -5.09 -6.74 7.56
N GLU A 54 -4.78 -8.02 7.32
CA GLU A 54 -4.22 -8.94 8.32
C GLU A 54 -2.95 -8.35 8.98
N THR A 55 -2.02 -7.83 8.17
CA THR A 55 -0.78 -7.24 8.67
C THR A 55 -1.04 -5.96 9.47
N GLY A 56 -2.00 -5.14 9.03
CA GLY A 56 -2.40 -3.92 9.72
C GLY A 56 -3.04 -4.20 11.08
N GLU A 57 -3.91 -5.21 11.16
CA GLU A 57 -4.56 -5.64 12.41
C GLU A 57 -3.54 -6.19 13.41
N MET A 58 -2.60 -7.03 12.95
CA MET A 58 -1.49 -7.50 13.78
C MET A 58 -0.64 -6.34 14.31
N LEU A 59 -0.35 -5.34 13.46
CA LEU A 59 0.40 -4.16 13.89
C LEU A 59 -0.37 -3.32 14.91
N ASP A 60 -1.69 -3.16 14.73
CA ASP A 60 -2.56 -2.43 15.67
C ASP A 60 -2.57 -3.08 17.06
N GLU A 61 -2.66 -4.41 17.12
CA GLU A 61 -2.57 -5.17 18.37
C GLU A 61 -1.21 -4.94 19.06
N VAL A 62 -0.12 -5.04 18.29
CA VAL A 62 1.25 -4.86 18.77
C VAL A 62 1.45 -3.45 19.33
N VAL A 63 1.01 -2.39 18.65
CA VAL A 63 1.19 -1.01 19.15
C VAL A 63 0.41 -0.70 20.43
N GLY A 64 -0.61 -1.50 20.73
CA GLY A 64 -1.36 -1.44 21.98
C GLY A 64 -0.51 -1.75 23.21
N HIS A 65 0.62 -2.42 23.05
CA HIS A 65 1.47 -2.84 24.17
C HIS A 65 2.55 -1.79 24.53
N PRO A 66 2.48 -1.13 25.71
CA PRO A 66 3.38 -0.02 26.05
C PRO A 66 4.88 -0.36 26.01
N LEU A 67 5.25 -1.59 26.37
CA LEU A 67 6.64 -2.08 26.38
C LEU A 67 7.33 -2.03 25.02
N ILE A 68 6.58 -2.16 23.92
CA ILE A 68 7.15 -2.19 22.57
C ILE A 68 7.73 -0.82 22.21
N PHE A 69 7.01 0.24 22.55
CA PHE A 69 7.46 1.60 22.30
C PHE A 69 8.71 1.96 23.14
N PHE A 70 8.80 1.46 24.37
CA PHE A 70 9.99 1.63 25.20
C PHE A 70 11.20 0.90 24.61
N THR A 71 11.00 -0.35 24.19
CA THR A 71 12.07 -1.17 23.60
C THR A 71 12.63 -0.52 22.33
N VAL A 72 11.75 -0.03 21.46
CA VAL A 72 12.16 0.69 20.25
C VAL A 72 12.95 1.95 20.60
N ARG A 73 12.54 2.73 21.60
CA ARG A 73 13.29 3.93 22.01
C ARG A 73 14.68 3.62 22.59
N LEU A 74 14.84 2.51 23.30
CA LEU A 74 16.13 2.14 23.89
C LEU A 74 17.20 1.86 22.84
N VAL A 75 16.82 1.30 21.69
CA VAL A 75 17.76 1.00 20.61
C VAL A 75 18.10 2.21 19.74
N ARG A 76 17.59 3.42 20.06
CA ARG A 76 17.82 4.62 19.26
C ARG A 76 19.28 5.04 19.18
N ALA A 77 19.96 5.15 20.32
CA ALA A 77 21.37 5.53 20.37
C ALA A 77 22.29 4.53 19.66
N PRO A 78 22.20 3.19 19.90
CA PRO A 78 23.02 2.24 19.16
C PRO A 78 22.69 2.17 17.67
N ALA A 79 21.41 2.33 17.26
CA ALA A 79 21.05 2.39 15.85
C ALA A 79 21.69 3.60 15.14
N HIS A 80 21.71 4.77 15.78
CA HIS A 80 22.39 5.95 15.26
C HIS A 80 23.91 5.74 15.16
N ALA A 81 24.52 5.13 16.19
CA ALA A 81 25.95 4.82 16.18
C ALA A 81 26.32 3.80 15.08
N ALA A 82 25.42 2.89 14.74
CA ALA A 82 25.59 1.90 13.68
C ALA A 82 25.21 2.40 12.26
N GLY A 83 24.85 3.68 12.10
CA GLY A 83 24.43 4.24 10.81
C GLY A 83 23.00 3.88 10.38
N LEU A 84 22.21 3.25 11.26
CA LEU A 84 20.82 2.84 11.04
C LEU A 84 19.80 3.84 11.61
N GLY A 85 20.24 5.07 11.91
CA GLY A 85 19.39 6.09 12.55
C GLY A 85 18.12 6.42 11.76
N GLU A 86 18.17 6.45 10.43
CA GLU A 86 16.98 6.73 9.61
C GLU A 86 15.97 5.58 9.60
N LEU A 87 16.44 4.33 9.57
CA LEU A 87 15.58 3.16 9.73
C LEU A 87 14.89 3.18 11.10
N GLN A 88 15.64 3.50 12.15
CA GLN A 88 15.11 3.62 13.50
C GLN A 88 14.03 4.71 13.59
N LYS A 89 14.30 5.90 13.03
CA LYS A 89 13.30 6.99 12.99
C LYS A 89 12.05 6.59 12.21
N PHE A 90 12.20 5.82 11.13
CA PHE A 90 11.06 5.29 10.37
C PHE A 90 10.17 4.39 11.25
N ILE A 91 10.76 3.45 11.99
CA ILE A 91 10.04 2.56 12.90
C ILE A 91 9.31 3.36 13.98
N GLU A 92 9.98 4.34 14.60
CA GLU A 92 9.37 5.18 15.64
C GLU A 92 8.21 6.02 15.12
N ARG A 93 8.31 6.58 13.92
CA ARG A 93 7.22 7.33 13.28
C ARG A 93 6.05 6.41 12.96
N GLY A 94 6.30 5.23 12.39
CA GLY A 94 5.27 4.24 12.08
C GLY A 94 4.50 3.80 13.32
N LEU A 95 5.21 3.35 14.36
CA LEU A 95 4.58 2.96 15.63
C LEU A 95 3.85 4.13 16.30
N GLY A 96 4.44 5.33 16.26
CA GLY A 96 3.81 6.54 16.78
C GLY A 96 2.52 6.92 16.05
N ALA A 97 2.46 6.72 14.73
CA ALA A 97 1.24 6.96 13.94
C ALA A 97 0.15 5.96 14.34
N PHE A 98 0.45 4.66 14.35
CA PHE A 98 -0.50 3.62 14.75
C PHE A 98 -1.03 3.81 16.17
N LYS A 99 -0.17 4.16 17.12
CA LYS A 99 -0.60 4.48 18.50
C LYS A 99 -1.56 5.68 18.55
N GLN A 100 -1.31 6.72 17.75
CA GLN A 100 -2.16 7.91 17.72
C GLN A 100 -3.53 7.65 17.10
N MET A 101 -3.65 6.65 16.22
CA MET A 101 -4.95 6.24 15.64
C MET A 101 -5.91 5.68 16.69
N LYS A 102 -5.41 5.18 17.84
CA LYS A 102 -6.21 4.58 18.93
C LYS A 102 -7.14 3.45 18.42
N GLY A 103 -6.61 2.62 17.53
CA GLY A 103 -7.34 1.59 16.81
C GLY A 103 -7.32 1.87 15.30
N ALA A 104 -6.73 0.96 14.54
CA ALA A 104 -6.58 1.09 13.09
C ALA A 104 -7.77 0.53 12.30
N THR A 105 -8.76 -0.07 12.97
CA THR A 105 -9.88 -0.78 12.33
C THR A 105 -10.57 0.02 11.24
N HIS A 106 -11.00 1.26 11.52
CA HIS A 106 -11.68 2.11 10.54
C HIS A 106 -10.78 2.45 9.34
N PHE A 107 -9.51 2.74 9.61
CA PHE A 107 -8.52 3.04 8.57
C PHE A 107 -8.28 1.82 7.66
N LEU A 108 -8.07 0.64 8.24
CA LEU A 108 -7.85 -0.60 7.50
C LEU A 108 -9.08 -1.02 6.69
N GLN A 109 -10.29 -0.90 7.27
CA GLN A 109 -11.55 -1.14 6.55
C GLN A 109 -11.74 -0.18 5.37
N THR A 110 -11.37 1.09 5.55
CA THR A 110 -11.44 2.09 4.47
C THR A 110 -10.51 1.71 3.32
N ILE A 111 -9.26 1.31 3.61
CA ILE A 111 -8.33 0.82 2.59
C ILE A 111 -8.89 -0.42 1.90
N HIS A 112 -9.32 -1.42 2.67
CA HIS A 112 -9.86 -2.67 2.14
C HIS A 112 -11.02 -2.43 1.16
N ASN A 113 -11.99 -1.61 1.57
CA ASN A 113 -13.18 -1.31 0.77
C ASN A 113 -12.80 -0.56 -0.52
N ARG A 114 -11.93 0.45 -0.43
CA ARG A 114 -11.50 1.24 -1.59
C ARG A 114 -10.70 0.41 -2.59
N GLU A 115 -9.72 -0.36 -2.12
CA GLU A 115 -8.90 -1.23 -2.97
C GLU A 115 -9.74 -2.30 -3.66
N THR A 116 -10.67 -2.92 -2.93
CA THR A 116 -11.59 -3.92 -3.49
C THR A 116 -12.53 -3.31 -4.52
N PHE A 117 -13.05 -2.10 -4.27
CA PHE A 117 -13.88 -1.37 -5.21
C PHE A 117 -13.10 -1.03 -6.49
N ILE A 118 -11.91 -0.44 -6.37
CA ILE A 118 -11.06 -0.07 -7.52
C ILE A 118 -10.69 -1.31 -8.34
N LEU A 119 -10.30 -2.40 -7.68
CA LEU A 119 -10.00 -3.68 -8.34
C LEU A 119 -11.20 -4.18 -9.15
N LYS A 120 -12.40 -4.15 -8.56
CA LYS A 120 -13.63 -4.58 -9.24
C LYS A 120 -13.91 -3.71 -10.48
N GLU A 121 -13.76 -2.40 -10.38
CA GLU A 121 -13.96 -1.47 -11.49
C GLU A 121 -12.93 -1.67 -12.62
N ILE A 122 -11.66 -1.87 -12.26
CA ILE A 122 -10.60 -2.17 -13.24
C ILE A 122 -10.94 -3.44 -14.03
N LEU A 123 -11.40 -4.49 -13.35
CA LEU A 123 -11.67 -5.80 -13.96
C LEU A 123 -13.00 -5.86 -14.71
N SER A 124 -14.01 -5.07 -14.33
CA SER A 124 -15.32 -5.04 -15.00
C SER A 124 -15.27 -4.35 -16.38
N GLY A 125 -14.21 -3.57 -16.65
CA GLY A 125 -14.08 -2.78 -17.88
C GLY A 125 -15.08 -1.60 -17.94
N GLY A 126 -15.68 -1.23 -16.80
CA GLY A 126 -16.59 -0.10 -16.68
C GLY A 126 -15.90 1.25 -16.94
N PRO A 127 -16.69 2.34 -17.02
CA PRO A 127 -16.14 3.68 -17.11
C PRO A 127 -15.24 3.92 -15.90
N LEU A 128 -13.98 4.29 -16.17
CA LEU A 128 -13.02 4.60 -15.13
C LEU A 128 -13.48 5.90 -14.44
N SER A 129 -14.22 5.76 -13.35
CA SER A 129 -14.57 6.86 -12.45
C SER A 129 -13.28 7.49 -11.93
N ASP A 130 -13.27 8.79 -11.66
CA ASP A 130 -12.07 9.44 -11.11
C ASP A 130 -11.67 8.72 -9.81
N TRP A 131 -10.51 8.04 -9.79
CA TRP A 131 -10.03 7.32 -8.59
C TRP A 131 -9.40 8.28 -7.56
N SER A 132 -9.69 9.58 -7.68
CA SER A 132 -9.20 10.60 -6.77
C SER A 132 -9.75 10.39 -5.36
N ALA A 133 -9.03 10.94 -4.37
CA ALA A 133 -9.47 10.89 -2.98
C ALA A 133 -10.86 11.50 -2.77
N ASP A 134 -11.30 12.38 -3.67
CA ASP A 134 -12.62 13.01 -3.65
C ASP A 134 -13.75 12.04 -3.99
N ALA A 135 -13.49 10.98 -4.77
CA ALA A 135 -14.49 9.98 -5.14
C ALA A 135 -14.94 9.07 -3.98
N PHE A 136 -14.24 9.13 -2.85
CA PHE A 136 -14.50 8.31 -1.66
C PHE A 136 -14.65 9.15 -0.39
N LYS A 137 -14.98 10.45 -0.53
CA LYS A 137 -15.38 11.29 0.60
C LYS A 137 -16.84 10.97 0.96
N ASP A 138 -17.03 10.28 2.08
CA ASP A 138 -18.26 10.34 2.86
C ASP A 138 -18.32 11.66 3.64
#